data_AF-A0A0B7KKI3-F1
#
_entry.id   AF-A0A0B7KKI3-F1
#
_cell.length_a   1.000
_cell.length_b   1.000
_cell.length_c   1.000
_cell.angle_alpha   90.00
_cell.angle_beta   90.00
_cell.angle_gamma   90.00
#
_symmetry.space_group_name_H-M   'P 1'
#
loop_
_entity.id
_entity.type
_entity.pdbx_description
1 polymer ?
#
loop_
_entity_poly.entity_id
_entity_poly.type
_entity_poly.pdbx_seq_one_letter_code
_entity_poly.pdbx_strand_id
1 'polypeptide(L)'
;MNARYANYTTVLNLLLKPDIVSYRLLSEGVPYAIEIGPHGGIHYTISGDPAFWVHRGMMDRMWTFWQALDPKKRHFDLSDGNYGHITWANNPPSRKALLSDPINMGYAAESTTIGEVMDTLG
;
A
#
# COMPACT_ATOMS: atom_id res chain seq x y z
N MET A 1 -20.98 -6.06 8.68
CA MET A 1 -19.56 -5.76 8.99
C MET A 1 -18.68 -6.82 8.31
N ASN A 2 -17.65 -6.45 7.56
CA ASN A 2 -16.84 -7.39 6.75
C ASN A 2 -15.86 -8.20 7.63
N ALA A 3 -16.31 -9.33 8.17
CA ALA A 3 -15.49 -10.20 9.02
C ALA A 3 -14.50 -11.09 8.24
N ARG A 4 -14.66 -11.21 6.91
CA ARG A 4 -13.77 -12.02 6.06
C ARG A 4 -12.37 -11.40 5.99
N TYR A 5 -12.30 -10.09 5.77
CA TYR A 5 -11.03 -9.39 5.66
C TYR A 5 -10.67 -8.59 6.91
N ALA A 6 -11.63 -8.02 7.63
CA ALA A 6 -11.35 -7.24 8.84
C ALA A 6 -11.40 -8.10 10.10
N ASN A 7 -10.38 -8.94 10.29
CA ASN A 7 -10.19 -9.77 11.48
C ASN A 7 -8.72 -9.83 11.92
N TYR A 8 -8.47 -10.34 13.13
CA TYR A 8 -7.13 -10.44 13.72
C TYR A 8 -6.17 -11.30 12.90
N THR A 9 -6.66 -12.36 12.25
CA THR A 9 -5.83 -13.22 11.41
C THR A 9 -5.29 -12.45 10.20
N THR A 10 -6.10 -11.60 9.57
CA THR A 10 -5.64 -10.74 8.47
C THR A 10 -4.57 -9.75 8.93
N VAL A 11 -4.76 -9.13 10.09
CA VAL A 11 -3.77 -8.20 10.68
C VAL A 11 -2.44 -8.91 10.89
N LEU A 12 -2.46 -10.08 11.53
CA LEU A 12 -1.26 -10.88 11.76
C LEU A 12 -0.59 -11.27 10.43
N ASN A 13 -1.38 -11.74 9.46
CA ASN A 13 -0.86 -12.16 8.16
C ASN A 13 -0.23 -11.02 7.36
N LEU A 14 -0.73 -9.78 7.48
CA LEU A 14 -0.12 -8.59 6.89
C LEU A 14 1.25 -8.31 7.50
N LEU A 15 1.33 -8.29 8.84
CA LEU A 15 2.59 -8.00 9.55
C LEU A 15 3.69 -9.02 9.25
N LEU A 16 3.31 -10.28 9.07
CA LEU A 16 4.22 -11.39 8.78
C LEU A 16 4.68 -11.47 7.32
N LYS A 17 4.19 -10.61 6.41
CA LYS A 17 4.64 -10.65 5.01
C LYS A 17 6.13 -10.33 4.90
N PRO A 18 6.91 -11.13 4.13
CA PRO A 18 8.36 -11.00 4.07
C PRO A 18 8.87 -9.82 3.22
N ASP A 19 8.03 -9.31 2.32
CA ASP A 19 8.36 -8.28 1.32
C ASP A 19 7.11 -7.48 0.92
N ILE A 20 7.33 -6.34 0.25
CA ILE A 20 6.24 -5.45 -0.15
C ILE A 20 5.31 -6.08 -1.20
N VAL A 21 5.80 -6.99 -2.05
CA VAL A 21 4.97 -7.64 -3.09
C VAL A 21 3.89 -8.48 -2.42
N SER A 22 4.28 -9.34 -1.50
CA SER A 22 3.38 -10.22 -0.77
C SER A 22 2.48 -9.45 0.20
N TYR A 23 2.96 -8.34 0.78
CA TYR A 23 2.14 -7.39 1.54
C TYR A 23 1.03 -6.78 0.69
N ARG A 24 1.38 -6.20 -0.47
CA ARG A 24 0.43 -5.56 -1.38
C ARG A 24 -0.58 -6.55 -1.93
N LEU A 25 -0.17 -7.74 -2.34
CA LEU A 25 -1.10 -8.77 -2.84
C LEU A 25 -2.13 -9.19 -1.78
N LEU A 26 -1.74 -9.30 -0.50
CA LEU A 26 -2.70 -9.57 0.57
C LEU A 26 -3.59 -8.35 0.86
N SER A 27 -3.02 -7.14 0.86
CA SER A 27 -3.69 -5.90 1.21
C SER A 27 -4.68 -5.42 0.13
N GLU A 28 -4.19 -5.26 -1.09
CA GLU A 28 -4.88 -4.69 -2.26
C GLU A 28 -5.63 -5.73 -3.09
N GLY A 29 -5.35 -7.02 -2.85
CA GLY A 29 -5.90 -8.13 -3.61
C GLY A 29 -4.96 -8.66 -4.69
N VAL A 30 -5.25 -9.87 -5.16
CA VAL A 30 -4.51 -10.51 -6.23
C VAL A 30 -5.15 -10.12 -7.57
N PRO A 31 -4.41 -9.49 -8.49
CA PRO A 31 -4.93 -9.11 -9.80
C PRO A 31 -5.56 -10.30 -10.53
N TYR A 32 -6.73 -10.09 -11.13
CA TYR A 32 -7.51 -11.10 -11.85
C TYR A 32 -8.03 -12.26 -10.98
N ALA A 33 -7.93 -12.18 -9.65
CA ALA A 33 -8.56 -13.10 -8.72
C ALA A 33 -9.78 -12.47 -8.04
N ILE A 34 -10.63 -13.32 -7.45
CA ILE A 34 -11.75 -12.89 -6.59
C ILE A 34 -11.29 -12.34 -5.23
N GLU A 35 -10.03 -12.55 -4.89
CA GLU A 35 -9.45 -12.16 -3.61
C GLU A 35 -8.97 -10.71 -3.67
N ILE A 36 -9.74 -9.82 -3.05
CA ILE A 36 -9.58 -8.36 -3.16
C ILE A 36 -8.92 -7.72 -1.93
N GLY A 37 -8.64 -8.50 -0.89
CA GLY A 37 -7.98 -8.02 0.33
C GLY A 37 -8.78 -7.00 1.16
N PRO A 38 -8.26 -6.60 2.33
CA PRO A 38 -8.89 -5.61 3.20
C PRO A 38 -8.95 -4.19 2.60
N HIS A 39 -8.00 -3.81 1.75
CA HIS A 39 -8.01 -2.50 1.08
C HIS A 39 -8.98 -2.50 -0.11
N GLY A 40 -8.82 -3.45 -1.04
CA GLY A 40 -9.67 -3.53 -2.24
C GLY A 40 -11.13 -3.79 -1.88
N GLY A 41 -11.41 -4.64 -0.89
CA GLY A 41 -12.77 -4.94 -0.45
C GLY A 41 -13.55 -3.77 0.14
N ILE A 42 -12.87 -2.77 0.71
CA ILE A 42 -13.52 -1.60 1.32
C ILE A 42 -13.64 -0.44 0.32
N HIS A 43 -12.75 -0.33 -0.67
CA HIS A 43 -12.85 0.70 -1.72
C HIS A 43 -14.18 0.66 -2.49
N TYR A 44 -14.77 -0.51 -2.69
CA TYR A 44 -16.08 -0.68 -3.35
C TYR A 44 -17.26 -0.10 -2.55
N THR A 45 -17.08 0.23 -1.27
CA THR A 45 -18.20 0.61 -0.39
C THR A 45 -18.11 2.04 0.13
N ILE A 46 -16.92 2.66 0.19
CA ILE A 46 -16.72 3.95 0.89
C ILE A 46 -16.04 5.03 0.04
N SER A 47 -15.90 4.85 -1.27
CA SER A 47 -15.33 5.89 -2.14
C SER A 47 -16.22 7.15 -2.11
N GLY A 48 -15.73 8.24 -1.52
CA GLY A 48 -16.49 9.49 -1.32
C GLY A 48 -17.24 9.58 0.02
N ASP A 49 -17.21 8.53 0.85
CA ASP A 49 -17.75 8.53 2.21
C ASP A 49 -16.67 9.06 3.19
N PRO A 50 -17.01 9.87 4.22
CA PRO A 50 -16.05 10.29 5.25
C PRO A 50 -15.27 9.14 5.92
N ALA A 51 -15.83 7.93 5.98
CA ALA A 51 -15.17 6.73 6.47
C ALA A 51 -13.91 6.36 5.67
N PHE A 52 -13.74 6.87 4.45
CA PHE A 52 -12.54 6.74 3.63
C PHE A 52 -11.27 7.10 4.40
N TRP A 53 -11.29 8.22 5.13
CA TRP A 53 -10.12 8.72 5.85
C TRP A 53 -9.70 7.79 6.99
N VAL A 54 -10.67 7.29 7.75
CA VAL A 54 -10.40 6.35 8.85
C VAL A 54 -9.91 5.01 8.31
N HIS A 55 -10.48 4.54 7.21
CA HIS A 55 -10.01 3.33 6.54
C HIS A 55 -8.54 3.47 6.10
N ARG A 56 -8.21 4.54 5.37
CA ARG A 56 -6.85 4.78 4.87
C ARG A 56 -5.86 5.03 6.01
N GLY A 57 -6.28 5.66 7.11
CA GLY A 57 -5.47 5.78 8.33
C GLY A 57 -5.14 4.43 8.97
N MET A 58 -6.09 3.48 8.97
CA MET A 58 -5.79 2.11 9.44
C MET A 58 -4.86 1.37 8.46
N MET A 59 -5.03 1.54 7.15
CA MET A 59 -4.15 0.94 6.14
C MET A 59 -2.70 1.45 6.28
N ASP A 60 -2.55 2.76 6.47
CA ASP A 60 -1.27 3.41 6.71
C ASP A 60 -0.62 2.90 8.00
N ARG A 61 -1.37 2.89 9.13
CA ARG A 61 -0.90 2.32 10.40
C ARG A 61 -0.38 0.89 10.26
N MET A 62 -1.06 0.04 9.49
CA MET A 62 -0.61 -1.33 9.24
C MET A 62 0.68 -1.37 8.43
N TRP A 63 0.82 -0.49 7.43
CA TRP A 63 2.03 -0.38 6.64
C TRP A 63 3.20 0.13 7.48
N THR A 64 3.00 1.14 8.32
CA THR A 64 3.99 1.64 9.28
C THR A 64 4.44 0.53 10.24
N PHE A 65 3.52 -0.24 10.82
CA PHE A 65 3.89 -1.34 11.71
C PHE A 65 4.64 -2.44 10.97
N TRP A 66 4.26 -2.76 9.74
CA TRP A 66 5.00 -3.69 8.91
C TRP A 66 6.42 -3.16 8.64
N GLN A 67 6.57 -1.90 8.25
CA GLN A 67 7.88 -1.27 8.04
C GLN A 67 8.77 -1.31 9.30
N ALA A 68 8.20 -0.99 10.47
CA ALA A 68 8.91 -0.95 11.74
C ALA A 68 9.52 -2.29 12.20
N LEU A 69 9.07 -3.43 11.64
CA LEU A 69 9.65 -4.74 11.94
C LEU A 69 11.05 -4.93 11.32
N ASP A 70 11.37 -4.22 10.24
CA ASP A 70 12.69 -4.21 9.61
C ASP A 70 12.88 -2.91 8.80
N PRO A 71 13.06 -1.75 9.47
CA PRO A 71 13.01 -0.44 8.80
C PRO A 71 14.15 -0.28 7.78
N LYS A 72 15.31 -0.87 8.05
CA LYS A 72 16.49 -0.81 7.17
C LYS A 72 16.21 -1.41 5.79
N LYS A 73 15.35 -2.43 5.72
CA LYS A 73 14.92 -3.04 4.46
C LYS A 73 13.62 -2.40 3.95
N ARG A 74 12.62 -2.30 4.81
CA ARG A 74 11.23 -2.02 4.43
C ARG A 74 10.93 -0.55 4.12
N HIS A 75 11.77 0.40 4.58
CA HIS A 75 11.66 1.80 4.15
C HIS A 75 12.17 2.01 2.70
N PHE A 76 12.87 1.03 2.13
CA PHE A 76 13.49 1.12 0.80
C PHE A 76 12.92 0.09 -0.19
N ASP A 77 11.95 -0.73 0.23
CA ASP A 77 11.38 -1.81 -0.57
C ASP A 77 10.22 -1.32 -1.45
N LEU A 78 10.48 -1.08 -2.73
CA LEU A 78 9.50 -0.58 -3.72
C LEU A 78 8.97 -1.64 -4.70
N SER A 79 9.24 -2.93 -4.45
CA SER A 79 8.88 -4.07 -5.32
C SER A 79 9.77 -4.28 -6.55
N ASP A 80 10.20 -5.52 -6.76
CA ASP A 80 10.85 -6.01 -7.97
C ASP A 80 9.87 -6.56 -9.05
N GLY A 81 8.57 -6.62 -8.75
CA GLY A 81 7.52 -7.15 -9.63
C GLY A 81 6.88 -6.13 -10.59
N ASN A 82 5.84 -6.55 -11.33
CA ASN A 82 5.14 -5.69 -12.30
C ASN A 82 4.56 -4.41 -11.68
N TYR A 83 4.18 -4.45 -10.39
CA TYR A 83 3.62 -3.30 -9.66
C TYR A 83 4.66 -2.38 -9.01
N GLY A 84 5.94 -2.65 -9.20
CA GLY A 84 7.05 -1.76 -8.83
C GLY A 84 7.47 -0.79 -9.95
N HIS A 85 6.66 -0.65 -10.99
CA HIS A 85 6.89 0.30 -12.10
C HIS A 85 6.04 1.55 -11.91
N ILE A 86 6.42 2.64 -12.58
CA ILE A 86 5.68 3.92 -12.50
C ILE A 86 4.35 3.90 -13.30
N THR A 87 4.02 2.78 -13.93
CA THR A 87 2.74 2.52 -14.58
C THR A 87 2.08 1.29 -13.95
N TRP A 88 0.75 1.32 -13.85
CA TRP A 88 -0.01 0.23 -13.25
C TRP A 88 0.20 -1.08 -14.02
N ALA A 89 0.54 -2.15 -13.29
CA ALA A 89 0.89 -3.46 -13.86
C ALA A 89 1.94 -3.42 -14.99
N ASN A 90 2.79 -2.38 -15.03
CA ASN A 90 3.73 -2.12 -16.11
C ASN A 90 3.07 -1.97 -17.49
N ASN A 91 1.87 -1.35 -17.55
CA ASN A 91 1.13 -1.13 -18.78
C ASN A 91 0.67 0.35 -18.92
N PRO A 92 1.18 1.13 -19.89
CA PRO A 92 2.25 0.76 -20.84
C PRO A 92 3.58 0.48 -20.12
N PRO A 93 4.54 -0.25 -20.73
CA PRO A 93 5.83 -0.53 -20.12
C PRO A 93 6.56 0.75 -19.69
N SER A 94 7.12 0.75 -18.49
CA SER A 94 7.87 1.87 -17.93
C SER A 94 9.07 1.40 -17.10
N ARG A 95 9.86 2.34 -16.58
CA ARG A 95 10.95 2.01 -15.65
C ARG A 95 10.41 1.69 -14.26
N LYS A 96 11.26 1.06 -13.44
CA LYS A 96 10.99 0.89 -12.01
C LYS A 96 10.82 2.24 -11.31
N ALA A 97 9.97 2.23 -10.28
CA ALA A 97 9.84 3.33 -9.35
C ALA A 97 11.15 3.51 -8.56
N LEU A 98 11.50 4.75 -8.31
CA LEU A 98 12.66 5.16 -7.52
C LEU A 98 12.17 5.94 -6.31
N LEU A 99 12.91 5.92 -5.21
CA LEU A 99 12.59 6.75 -4.04
C LEU A 99 12.61 8.25 -4.36
N SER A 100 13.39 8.65 -5.36
CA SER A 100 13.42 10.02 -5.86
C SER A 100 12.25 10.40 -6.77
N ASP A 101 11.35 9.46 -7.10
CA ASP A 101 10.22 9.77 -7.96
C ASP A 101 9.24 10.72 -7.26
N PRO A 102 8.77 11.76 -7.97
CA PRO A 102 7.88 12.73 -7.40
C PRO A 102 6.48 12.14 -7.21
N ILE A 103 5.89 12.40 -6.04
CA ILE A 103 4.46 12.27 -5.77
C ILE A 103 3.85 13.67 -5.97
N ASN A 104 3.11 13.82 -7.06
CA ASN A 104 2.41 15.05 -7.37
C ASN A 104 0.98 15.01 -6.81
N MET A 105 0.66 15.94 -5.91
CA MET A 105 -0.66 16.04 -5.27
C MET A 105 -1.60 17.04 -5.96
N GLY A 106 -1.23 17.54 -7.14
CA GLY A 106 -1.99 18.55 -7.88
C GLY A 106 -2.18 19.83 -7.06
N TYR A 107 -3.43 20.23 -6.86
CA TYR A 107 -3.79 21.40 -6.05
C TYR A 107 -4.02 21.07 -4.56
N ALA A 108 -3.94 19.79 -4.17
CA ALA A 108 -4.28 19.37 -2.81
C ALA A 108 -3.16 19.64 -1.80
N ALA A 109 -1.90 19.58 -2.25
CA ALA A 109 -0.71 19.80 -1.43
C ALA A 109 0.52 20.07 -2.30
N GLU A 110 1.63 20.46 -1.67
CA GLU A 110 2.93 20.51 -2.31
C GLU A 110 3.38 19.11 -2.78
N SER A 111 4.24 19.07 -3.80
CA SER A 111 4.82 17.82 -4.27
C SER A 111 5.92 17.35 -3.33
N THR A 112 6.03 16.04 -3.16
CA THR A 112 7.06 15.37 -2.35
C THR A 112 7.66 14.23 -3.16
N THR A 113 8.58 13.45 -2.60
CA THR A 113 9.13 12.24 -3.22
C THR A 113 8.64 10.99 -2.50
N ILE A 114 8.72 9.84 -3.17
CA ILE A 114 8.40 8.56 -2.53
C ILE A 114 9.25 8.37 -1.26
N GLY A 115 10.55 8.66 -1.31
CA GLY A 115 11.47 8.48 -0.19
C GLY A 115 11.12 9.31 1.04
N GLU A 116 10.64 10.54 0.85
CA GLU A 116 10.23 11.44 1.94
C GLU A 116 9.00 10.94 2.71
N VAL A 117 8.18 10.06 2.11
CA VAL A 117 6.96 9.52 2.72
C VAL A 117 7.09 8.06 3.18
N MET A 118 8.30 7.46 3.08
CA MET A 118 8.52 6.08 3.52
C MET A 118 8.68 5.92 5.03
N ASP A 119 8.99 7.01 5.75
CA ASP A 119 9.19 7.03 7.20
C ASP A 119 8.25 8.05 7.85
N THR A 120 7.45 7.58 8.81
CA THR A 120 6.48 8.43 9.52
C THR A 120 7.10 9.27 10.64
N LEU A 121 8.38 9.03 10.97
CA LEU A 121 9.10 9.71 12.04
C LEU A 121 10.20 10.66 11.56
N GLY A 122 10.59 10.59 10.29
CA GLY A 122 11.61 11.46 9.66
C GLY A 122 13.05 10.99 9.83
#